data_AF-A0A317N0Z5-F1
#
_entry.id   AF-A0A317N0Z5-F1
#
_cell.length_a   1.000
_cell.length_b   1.000
_cell.length_c   1.000
_cell.angle_alpha   90.00
_cell.angle_beta   90.00
_cell.angle_gamma   90.00
#
_symmetry.space_group_name_H-M   'P 1'
#
loop_
_entity.id
_entity.type
_entity.pdbx_description
1 polymer ?
#
loop_
_entity_poly.entity_id
_entity_poly.type
_entity_poly.pdbx_seq_one_letter_code
_entity_poly.pdbx_strand_id
1 'polypeptide(L)' 'MNMDTASGNWLSQLRRALIRIICPLLAHDWHFEDLQADGRCTAVCRRCGKREPAVLLVHSDHHAHV' A
#
# COMPACT_ATOMS: atom_id res chain seq x y z
N MET A 1 12.16 34.14 -21.50
CA MET A 1 12.48 32.71 -21.38
C MET A 1 12.20 32.33 -19.94
N ASN A 2 11.07 31.68 -19.68
CA ASN A 2 10.61 31.35 -18.33
C ASN A 2 11.46 30.21 -17.78
N MET A 3 12.19 30.48 -16.70
CA MET A 3 13.17 29.58 -16.10
C MET A 3 12.69 29.09 -14.72
N ASP A 4 11.39 28.84 -14.57
CA ASP A 4 10.74 28.55 -13.27
C ASP A 4 9.97 27.22 -13.22
N THR A 5 9.99 26.40 -14.27
CA THR A 5 9.16 25.19 -14.37
C THR A 5 9.93 23.86 -14.28
N ALA A 6 11.18 23.88 -13.83
CA ALA A 6 11.98 22.64 -13.68
C ALA A 6 12.01 22.12 -12.23
N SER A 7 11.90 23.00 -11.22
CA SER A 7 12.19 22.67 -9.82
C SER A 7 11.05 21.94 -9.07
N GLY A 8 9.80 22.05 -9.53
CA GLY A 8 8.65 21.42 -8.87
C GLY A 8 8.58 19.90 -9.04
N ASN A 9 9.12 19.37 -10.15
CA ASN A 9 9.05 17.93 -10.45
C ASN A 9 10.11 17.11 -9.69
N TRP A 10 11.25 17.71 -9.35
CA TRP A 10 12.34 16.99 -8.69
C TRP A 10 12.05 16.75 -7.22
N LEU A 11 11.47 17.73 -6.52
CA LEU A 11 11.04 17.59 -5.12
C LEU A 11 9.97 16.51 -4.95
N SER A 12 9.03 16.43 -5.89
CA SER A 12 7.97 15.41 -5.85
C SER A 12 8.48 14.02 -6.20
N GLN A 13 9.53 13.88 -7.02
CA GLN A 13 10.20 12.61 -7.29
C GLN A 13 11.06 12.16 -6.10
N LEU A 14 11.86 13.05 -5.51
CA LEU A 14 12.66 12.79 -4.32
C LEU A 14 11.80 12.37 -3.13
N ARG A 15 10.69 13.06 -2.90
CA ARG A 15 9.72 12.69 -1.86
C ARG A 15 9.18 11.26 -2.07
N ARG A 16 8.83 10.88 -3.30
CA ARG A 16 8.37 9.51 -3.60
C ARG A 16 9.46 8.47 -3.36
N ALA A 17 10.71 8.76 -3.73
CA ALA A 17 11.84 7.88 -3.50
C ALA A 17 12.11 7.68 -1.99
N LEU A 18 12.16 8.77 -1.23
CA LEU A 18 12.34 8.73 0.22
C LEU A 18 11.20 8.00 0.93
N ILE A 19 9.95 8.25 0.54
CA ILE A 19 8.79 7.52 1.10
C ILE A 19 8.93 6.02 0.85
N ARG A 20 9.37 5.58 -0.33
CA ARG A 20 9.59 4.16 -0.60
C ARG A 20 10.68 3.54 0.28
N ILE A 21 11.75 4.28 0.59
CA ILE A 21 12.87 3.79 1.42
C ILE A 21 12.48 3.77 2.91
N ILE A 22 11.76 4.78 3.40
CA ILE A 22 11.44 4.92 4.82
C ILE A 22 10.20 4.08 5.19
N CYS A 23 9.28 3.83 4.26
CA CYS A 23 8.07 3.04 4.51
C CYS A 23 8.31 1.66 5.17
N PRO A 24 9.30 0.84 4.79
CA PRO A 24 9.58 -0.41 5.49
C PRO A 24 10.06 -0.21 6.94
N LEU A 25 10.71 0.91 7.27
CA LEU A 25 11.15 1.23 8.63
C LEU A 25 10.00 1.66 9.55
N LEU A 26 8.96 2.29 8.99
CA LEU A 26 7.83 2.84 9.74
C LEU A 26 6.68 1.83 9.94
N ALA A 27 6.87 0.57 9.57
CA ALA A 27 5.83 -0.41 9.28
C ALA A 27 4.89 0.06 8.16
N HIS A 28 4.58 -0.86 7.24
CA HIS A 28 3.70 -0.55 6.13
C HIS A 28 2.26 -0.39 6.63
N ASP A 29 1.67 0.76 6.33
CA ASP A 29 0.24 1.02 6.50
C ASP A 29 -0.50 0.41 5.29
N TRP A 30 -0.94 -0.83 5.45
CA TRP A 30 -1.60 -1.62 4.42
C TRP A 30 -3.11 -1.38 4.40
N HIS A 31 -3.66 -1.25 3.20
CA HIS A 31 -5.09 -1.41 2.96
C HIS A 31 -5.31 -2.52 1.92
N PHE A 32 -6.47 -3.16 1.96
CA PHE A 32 -6.75 -4.31 1.10
C PHE A 32 -7.68 -3.91 -0.03
N GLU A 33 -7.30 -4.27 -1.25
CA GLU A 33 -8.08 -4.12 -2.48
C GLU A 33 -8.33 -5.50 -3.10
N ASP A 34 -9.25 -5.56 -4.08
CA ASP A 34 -9.50 -6.76 -4.88
C ASP A 34 -9.79 -8.02 -4.04
N LEU A 35 -10.67 -7.89 -3.04
CA LEU A 35 -11.13 -9.04 -2.25
C LEU A 35 -11.86 -10.02 -3.17
N GLN A 36 -11.21 -11.15 -3.42
CA GLN A 36 -11.79 -12.26 -4.17
C GLN A 36 -12.61 -13.15 -3.23
N ALA A 37 -13.55 -13.90 -3.81
CA ALA A 37 -14.44 -14.80 -3.05
C ALA A 37 -13.69 -15.93 -2.33
N ASP A 38 -12.45 -16.23 -2.74
CA ASP A 38 -11.56 -17.21 -2.11
C ASP A 38 -10.74 -16.63 -0.94
N GLY A 39 -10.98 -15.37 -0.56
CA GLY A 39 -10.27 -14.69 0.52
C GLY A 39 -8.88 -14.16 0.12
N ARG A 40 -8.46 -14.30 -1.15
CA ARG A 40 -7.27 -13.64 -1.66
C ARG A 40 -7.55 -12.16 -1.88
N CYS A 41 -6.56 -11.33 -1.58
CA CYS A 41 -6.63 -9.88 -1.78
C CYS A 41 -5.26 -9.31 -2.13
N THR A 42 -5.25 -8.06 -2.57
CA THR A 42 -4.02 -7.29 -2.75
C THR A 42 -3.86 -6.33 -1.59
N ALA A 43 -2.81 -6.50 -0.79
CA ALA A 43 -2.40 -5.51 0.20
C ALA A 43 -1.64 -4.39 -0.52
N VAL A 44 -2.15 -3.17 -0.43
CA VAL A 44 -1.55 -1.97 -1.01
C VAL A 44 -1.15 -1.04 0.12
N CYS A 45 0.09 -0.54 0.10
CA CYS A 45 0.53 0.41 1.11
C CYS A 45 0.07 1.82 0.76
N ARG A 46 -0.67 2.47 1.65
CA ARG A 46 -1.19 3.85 1.46
C ARG A 46 -0.08 4.88 1.26
N ARG A 47 1.11 4.63 1.82
CA ARG A 47 2.24 5.56 1.79
C ARG A 47 3.06 5.41 0.53
N CYS A 48 3.57 4.21 0.27
CA CYS A 48 4.54 3.98 -0.82
C CYS A 48 3.92 3.38 -2.09
N GLY A 49 2.65 2.98 -2.04
CA GLY A 49 1.93 2.35 -3.14
C GLY A 49 2.42 0.93 -3.48
N LYS A 50 3.26 0.33 -2.62
CA LYS A 50 3.71 -1.06 -2.78
C LYS A 50 2.50 -1.98 -2.76
N ARG A 51 2.47 -2.97 -3.66
CA ARG A 51 1.39 -3.96 -3.76
C ARG A 51 1.96 -5.34 -3.46
N GLU A 52 1.31 -6.09 -2.59
CA GLU A 52 1.69 -7.46 -2.23
C GLU A 52 0.45 -8.37 -2.20
N PRO A 53 0.56 -9.62 -2.66
CA PRO A 53 -0.53 -10.58 -2.51
C PRO A 53 -0.71 -10.90 -1.02
N ALA A 54 -1.95 -10.86 -0.56
CA ALA A 54 -2.34 -11.17 0.81
C ALA A 54 -3.52 -12.14 0.83
N VAL A 55 -3.70 -12.80 1.97
CA VAL A 55 -4.85 -13.67 2.23
C VAL A 55 -5.50 -13.19 3.51
N LEU A 56 -6.79 -12.90 3.45
CA LEU A 56 -7.57 -12.59 4.64
C LEU A 56 -7.73 -13.88 5.44
N LEU A 57 -7.12 -13.90 6.62
CA LEU A 57 -7.38 -14.91 7.64
C LEU A 57 -8.73 -14.58 8.27
N VAL A 58 -9.82 -14.90 7.57
CA VAL A 58 -11.15 -14.86 8.17
C VAL A 58 -11.16 -16.00 9.18
N HIS A 59 -11.15 -15.67 10.48
CA HIS A 59 -11.52 -16.64 11.49
C HIS A 59 -12.95 -17.04 11.15
N SER A 60 -13.07 -18.22 10.54
CA SER A 60 -14.35 -18.88 10.44
C SER A 60 -14.64 -19.29 11.87
N ASP A 61 -15.34 -18.43 12.61
CA ASP A 61 -16.01 -18.85 13.82
C ASP A 61 -16.95 -19.96 13.38
N HIS A 62 -16.49 -21.21 13.51
CA HIS A 62 -17.33 -22.38 13.52
C HIS A 62 -18.21 -22.27 14.77
N HIS A 63 -19.15 -21.33 14.77
CA HIS A 63 -20.37 -21.45 15.53
C HIS A 63 -21.12 -22.62 14.91
N ALA A 64 -20.72 -23.81 15.36
CA ALA A 64 -21.54 -24.99 15.32
C ALA A 64 -22.85 -24.62 16.01
N HIS A 65 -23.85 -24.27 15.20
CA HIS A 65 -25.24 -24.29 15.61
C HIS A 65 -25.58 -25.74 15.93
N VAL A 66 -25.49 -26.08 17.22
CA VAL A 66 -26.18 -27.22 17.85
C VAL A 66 -27.64 -26.84 18.05
#